data_AF-A0A151K1I7-F1
#
_entry.id   AF-A0A151K1I7-F1
#
_cell.length_a   1.000
_cell.length_b   1.000
_cell.length_c   1.000
_cell.angle_alpha   90.00
_cell.angle_beta   90.00
_cell.angle_gamma   90.00
#
_symmetry.space_group_name_H-M   'P 1'
#
loop_
_entity.id
_entity.type
_entity.pdbx_description
1 polymer ?
#
loop_
_entity_poly.entity_id
_entity_poly.type
_entity_poly.pdbx_seq_one_letter_code
_entity_poly.pdbx_strand_id
1 'polypeptide(L)'
;NTQRLLYIVKIIYFFSTIAAGFSNGYIGLWRLTTISPLLLNVRMNTKFINVYQHFFAHYNAITMIAFVPYDKSRFLASASVDKSYKFWDLEETSAPQSYIKKGIVSNGAWMMNWPCAILSFDDALG
;
A
#
# COMPACT_ATOMS: atom_id res chain seq x y z
N ASN A 1 17.70 8.99 20.42
CA ASN A 1 17.61 7.90 19.44
C ASN A 1 16.14 7.61 19.18
N THR A 2 15.55 8.41 18.31
CA THR A 2 14.11 8.57 18.16
C THR A 2 13.57 7.38 17.36
N GLN A 3 13.04 6.38 18.05
CA GLN A 3 12.10 5.42 17.47
C GLN A 3 10.88 6.24 17.00
N ARG A 4 10.95 6.79 15.77
CA ARG A 4 9.78 7.38 15.12
C ARG A 4 8.75 6.27 15.06
N LEU A 5 7.69 6.40 15.86
CA LEU A 5 6.55 5.51 15.83
C LEU A 5 6.09 5.39 14.37
N LEU A 6 6.30 4.20 13.77
CA LEU A 6 5.76 3.88 12.46
C LEU A 6 4.26 3.70 12.65
N TYR A 7 3.51 4.77 12.43
CA TYR A 7 2.07 4.70 12.44
C TYR A 7 1.61 4.07 11.12
N ILE A 8 0.83 3.00 11.24
CA ILE A 8 0.05 2.49 10.12
C ILE A 8 -1.08 3.47 9.86
N VAL A 9 -1.12 4.01 8.65
CA VAL A 9 -2.12 5.01 8.24
C VAL A 9 -3.31 4.34 7.58
N LYS A 10 -3.07 3.26 6.82
CA LYS A 10 -4.12 2.52 6.13
C LYS A 10 -3.80 1.03 6.09
N ILE A 11 -4.81 0.20 6.29
CA ILE A 11 -4.76 -1.26 6.11
C ILE A 11 -5.85 -1.64 5.12
N ILE A 12 -5.51 -2.53 4.19
CA ILE A 12 -6.46 -3.17 3.31
C ILE A 12 -6.22 -4.69 3.31
N TYR A 13 -7.30 -5.43 3.17
CA TYR A 13 -7.29 -6.89 3.11
C TYR A 13 -7.91 -7.32 1.78
N PHE A 14 -7.25 -8.27 1.11
CA PHE A 14 -7.79 -8.88 -0.09
C PHE A 14 -7.35 -10.35 -0.20
N PHE A 15 -8.32 -11.25 -0.28
CA PHE A 15 -8.16 -12.71 -0.22
C PHE A 15 -7.33 -13.22 0.97
N SER A 16 -6.01 -13.33 0.82
CA SER A 16 -5.10 -13.83 1.87
C SER A 16 -3.94 -12.88 2.13
N THR A 17 -3.94 -11.72 1.49
CA THR A 17 -2.89 -10.71 1.59
C THR A 17 -3.44 -9.48 2.31
N ILE A 18 -2.67 -8.98 3.27
CA ILE A 18 -2.86 -7.67 3.88
C ILE A 18 -1.81 -6.74 3.29
N ALA A 19 -2.22 -5.53 2.90
CA ALA A 19 -1.31 -4.43 2.66
C ALA A 19 -1.53 -3.33 3.70
N ALA A 20 -0.45 -2.74 4.19
CA ALA A 20 -0.51 -1.60 5.07
C ALA A 20 0.48 -0.53 4.64
N GLY A 21 0.04 0.71 4.72
CA GLY A 21 0.80 1.89 4.36
C GLY A 21 1.19 2.63 5.62
N PHE A 22 2.46 3.01 5.67
CA PHE A 22 3.05 3.65 6.83
C PHE A 22 3.22 5.15 6.61
N SER A 23 3.31 5.90 7.72
CA SER A 23 3.54 7.34 7.70
C SER A 23 4.91 7.75 7.12
N ASN A 24 5.86 6.82 7.08
CA ASN A 24 7.19 7.01 6.49
C ASN A 24 7.24 6.72 4.98
N GLY A 25 6.10 6.39 4.35
CA GLY A 25 6.02 6.15 2.93
C GLY A 25 6.36 4.73 2.47
N TYR A 26 6.60 3.80 3.40
CA TYR A 26 6.72 2.38 3.08
C TYR A 26 5.35 1.72 2.95
N ILE A 27 5.30 0.68 2.12
CA ILE A 27 4.20 -0.28 2.07
C ILE A 27 4.74 -1.62 2.58
N GLY A 28 4.00 -2.24 3.51
CA GLY A 28 4.24 -3.60 3.95
C GLY A 28 3.17 -4.54 3.43
N LEU A 29 3.56 -5.77 3.10
CA LEU A 29 2.69 -6.85 2.66
C LEU A 29 2.84 -8.07 3.56
N TRP A 30 1.70 -8.59 4.01
CA TRP A 30 1.62 -9.79 4.84
C TRP A 30 0.73 -10.82 4.16
N ARG A 31 1.11 -12.09 4.24
CA ARG A 31 0.31 -13.21 3.76
C ARG A 31 -0.18 -14.00 4.96
N LEU A 32 -1.49 -13.99 5.19
CA LEU A 32 -2.14 -14.62 6.35
C LEU A 32 -2.16 -16.14 6.26
N THR A 33 -2.18 -16.69 5.05
CA THR A 33 -2.21 -18.14 4.80
C THR A 33 -0.81 -18.76 4.78
N THR A 34 0.24 -17.98 5.05
CA THR A 34 1.60 -18.49 5.06
C THR A 34 1.81 -19.42 6.26
N ILE A 35 2.19 -20.66 5.95
CA ILE A 35 2.61 -21.67 6.94
C ILE A 35 4.14 -21.63 7.10
N SER A 36 4.85 -20.73 6.39
CA SER A 36 6.31 -20.72 6.40
C SER A 36 6.85 -20.37 7.79
N PRO A 37 7.75 -21.19 8.36
CA PRO A 37 8.27 -20.99 9.71
C PRO A 37 9.18 -19.75 9.83
N LEU A 38 9.65 -19.21 8.71
CA LEU A 38 10.47 -17.99 8.67
C LEU A 38 9.62 -16.71 8.88
N LEU A 39 8.36 -16.74 8.45
CA LEU A 39 7.45 -15.61 8.58
C LEU A 39 6.50 -15.78 9.77
N LEU A 40 6.22 -17.02 10.17
CA LEU A 40 5.37 -17.32 11.31
C LEU A 40 6.22 -17.52 12.58
N ASN A 41 6.20 -16.55 13.48
CA ASN A 41 6.80 -16.69 14.80
C ASN A 41 5.70 -16.95 15.83
N VAL A 42 5.76 -18.09 16.52
CA VAL A 42 4.80 -18.40 17.59
C VAL A 42 5.49 -18.10 18.91
N ARG A 43 5.00 -17.11 19.65
CA ARG A 43 5.45 -16.86 21.03
C ARG A 43 4.31 -17.14 21.98
N MET A 44 4.51 -18.10 22.89
CA MET A 44 3.48 -18.56 23.81
C MET A 44 2.21 -18.99 23.05
N ASN A 45 1.13 -18.22 23.14
CA ASN A 45 -0.16 -18.49 22.50
C ASN A 45 -0.51 -17.48 21.38
N THR A 46 0.42 -16.59 21.00
CA THR A 46 0.21 -15.59 19.94
C THR A 46 1.05 -15.93 18.71
N LYS A 47 0.39 -15.91 17.53
CA LYS A 47 1.04 -16.05 16.23
C LYS A 47 1.39 -14.66 15.69
N PHE A 48 2.66 -14.43 15.44
CA PHE A 48 3.18 -13.23 14.79
C PHE A 48 3.47 -13.58 13.34
N ILE A 49 2.97 -12.75 12.43
CA ILE A 49 3.24 -12.88 10.99
C ILE A 49 4.15 -11.73 10.60
N ASN A 50 5.36 -12.06 10.17
CA ASN A 50 6.31 -11.08 9.66
C ASN A 50 5.91 -10.64 8.25
N VAL A 51 6.34 -9.42 7.90
CA VAL A 51 6.15 -8.88 6.54
C VAL A 51 6.94 -9.76 5.57
N TYR A 52 6.30 -10.21 4.48
CA TYR A 52 7.01 -11.01 3.47
C TYR A 52 7.68 -10.12 2.42
N GLN A 53 7.15 -8.91 2.21
CA GLN A 53 7.69 -7.93 1.28
C GLN A 53 7.35 -6.53 1.76
N HIS A 54 8.32 -5.63 1.68
CA HIS A 54 8.10 -4.21 1.95
C HIS A 54 8.96 -3.42 0.98
N PHE A 55 8.48 -2.23 0.59
CA PHE A 55 9.21 -1.37 -0.34
C PHE A 55 8.90 0.10 -0.08
N PHE A 56 9.81 0.96 -0.50
CA PHE A 56 9.67 2.40 -0.38
C PHE A 56 8.77 2.92 -1.49
N ALA A 57 7.52 3.25 -1.15
CA ALA A 57 6.54 3.67 -2.13
C ALA A 57 6.50 5.20 -2.31
N HIS A 58 6.58 5.96 -1.22
CA HIS A 58 6.32 7.40 -1.22
C HIS A 58 7.29 8.16 -0.30
N TYR A 59 7.45 9.46 -0.53
CA TYR A 59 8.31 10.31 0.33
C TYR A 59 7.59 10.83 1.58
N ASN A 60 6.27 10.63 1.65
CA ASN A 60 5.43 11.08 2.76
C ASN A 60 4.34 10.04 3.07
N ALA A 61 3.57 10.30 4.13
CA ALA A 61 2.52 9.41 4.61
C ALA A 61 1.57 8.94 3.51
N ILE A 62 1.37 7.63 3.46
CA ILE A 62 0.47 6.98 2.49
C ILE A 62 -0.97 7.22 2.93
N THR A 63 -1.76 7.86 2.09
CA THR A 63 -3.17 8.20 2.36
C THR A 63 -4.12 7.16 1.78
N MET A 64 -3.72 6.48 0.70
CA MET A 64 -4.56 5.50 0.01
C MET A 64 -3.72 4.30 -0.40
N ILE A 65 -4.31 3.10 -0.24
CA ILE A 65 -3.84 1.85 -0.84
C ILE A 65 -5.06 1.11 -1.35
N ALA A 66 -4.97 0.54 -2.55
CA ALA A 66 -6.00 -0.31 -3.13
C ALA A 66 -5.37 -1.47 -3.90
N PHE A 67 -5.84 -2.70 -3.66
CA PHE A 67 -5.52 -3.83 -4.54
C PHE A 67 -6.35 -3.72 -5.82
N VAL A 68 -5.74 -4.01 -6.95
CA VAL A 68 -6.51 -4.22 -8.18
C VAL A 68 -6.98 -5.67 -8.20
N PRO A 69 -8.29 -5.95 -8.33
CA PRO A 69 -8.83 -7.31 -8.35
C PRO A 69 -8.56 -8.05 -9.69
N TYR A 70 -7.50 -7.67 -10.40
CA TYR A 70 -7.06 -8.27 -11.65
C TYR A 70 -5.86 -9.19 -11.38
N ASP A 71 -5.77 -10.31 -12.11
CA ASP A 71 -4.68 -11.29 -12.04
C ASP A 71 -4.22 -11.61 -10.60
N LYS A 72 -5.14 -12.11 -9.77
CA LYS A 72 -4.89 -12.50 -8.36
C LYS A 72 -4.31 -11.39 -7.48
N SER A 73 -4.59 -10.12 -7.81
CA SER A 73 -4.04 -8.95 -7.12
C SER A 73 -2.53 -8.86 -7.14
N ARG A 74 -1.98 -9.19 -8.31
CA ARG A 74 -0.62 -8.82 -8.69
C ARG A 74 -0.38 -7.31 -8.61
N PHE A 75 -1.41 -6.48 -8.80
CA PHE A 75 -1.23 -5.04 -8.85
C PHE A 75 -1.79 -4.31 -7.63
N LEU A 76 -1.08 -3.24 -7.25
CA LEU A 76 -1.41 -2.38 -6.13
C LEU A 76 -1.33 -0.91 -6.55
N ALA A 77 -2.34 -0.15 -6.18
CA ALA A 77 -2.36 1.30 -6.33
C ALA A 77 -2.12 1.98 -4.98
N SER A 78 -1.29 3.02 -4.96
CA SER A 78 -1.02 3.81 -3.76
C SER A 78 -1.04 5.31 -4.04
N ALA A 79 -1.45 6.10 -3.04
CA ALA A 79 -1.34 7.55 -3.07
C ALA A 79 -0.84 8.10 -1.73
N SER A 80 -0.23 9.29 -1.77
CA SER A 80 0.40 9.92 -0.61
C SER A 80 0.19 11.43 -0.59
N VAL A 81 0.40 12.01 0.59
CA VAL A 81 0.50 13.46 0.81
C VAL A 81 1.63 14.10 -0.02
N ASP A 82 2.57 13.31 -0.53
CA ASP A 82 3.61 13.77 -1.46
C ASP A 82 3.09 14.19 -2.86
N LYS A 83 1.75 14.17 -3.04
CA LYS A 83 1.03 14.51 -4.26
C LYS A 83 1.34 13.55 -5.41
N SER A 84 1.78 12.32 -5.10
CA SER A 84 1.97 11.28 -6.09
C SER A 84 0.99 10.13 -5.90
N TYR A 85 0.59 9.61 -7.05
CA TYR A 85 -0.14 8.38 -7.21
C TYR A 85 0.76 7.40 -7.97
N LYS A 86 0.88 6.17 -7.47
CA LYS A 86 1.75 5.15 -8.03
C LYS A 86 1.02 3.83 -8.21
N PHE A 87 1.34 3.17 -9.31
CA PHE A 87 0.86 1.84 -9.63
C PHE A 87 2.02 0.85 -9.57
N TRP A 88 1.82 -0.25 -8.86
CA TRP A 88 2.85 -1.21 -8.53
C TRP A 88 2.47 -2.58 -9.05
N ASP A 89 3.47 -3.28 -9.56
CA ASP A 89 3.44 -4.73 -9.72
C ASP A 89 4.08 -5.35 -8.47
N LEU A 90 3.36 -6.24 -7.79
CA LEU A 90 3.84 -6.87 -6.57
C LEU A 90 4.86 -7.99 -6.83
N GLU A 91 4.96 -8.47 -8.08
CA GLU A 91 6.04 -9.37 -8.49
C GLU A 91 7.37 -8.61 -8.67
N GLU A 92 7.30 -7.34 -9.07
CA GLU A 92 8.47 -6.47 -9.31
C GLU A 92 8.29 -5.11 -8.63
N THR A 93 8.64 -5.03 -7.34
CA THR A 93 8.45 -3.83 -6.51
C THR A 93 9.64 -2.86 -6.52
N SER A 94 10.66 -3.09 -7.34
CA SER A 94 11.83 -2.19 -7.40
C SER A 94 11.46 -0.79 -7.93
N ALA A 95 10.48 -0.71 -8.83
CA ALA A 95 9.98 0.54 -9.39
C ALA A 95 8.47 0.47 -9.65
N PRO A 96 7.75 1.60 -9.56
CA PRO A 96 6.35 1.65 -9.94
C PRO A 96 6.23 1.51 -11.47
N GLN A 97 5.26 0.71 -11.90
CA GLN A 97 4.89 0.55 -13.32
C GLN A 97 4.36 1.87 -13.91
N SER A 98 3.68 2.66 -13.10
CA SER A 98 3.23 4.00 -13.46
C SER A 98 3.36 4.95 -12.28
N TYR A 99 3.76 6.18 -12.59
CA TYR A 99 3.94 7.25 -11.63
C TYR A 99 3.28 8.51 -12.17
N ILE A 100 2.31 9.03 -11.41
CA ILE A 100 1.61 10.26 -11.73
C ILE A 100 1.80 11.22 -10.56
N LYS A 101 2.40 12.37 -10.81
CA LYS A 101 2.48 13.48 -9.85
C LYS A 101 1.69 14.65 -10.43
N LYS A 102 0.42 14.72 -10.07
CA LYS A 102 -0.44 15.89 -10.29
C LYS A 102 -0.69 16.53 -8.92
N GLY A 103 -1.09 17.80 -8.86
CA GLY A 103 -1.30 18.54 -7.59
C GLY A 103 -2.15 17.80 -6.54
N ILE A 104 -2.32 18.40 -5.36
CA ILE A 104 -2.92 17.76 -4.16
C ILE A 104 -4.15 16.92 -4.53
N VAL A 105 -4.01 15.60 -4.46
CA VAL A 105 -5.14 14.67 -4.66
C VAL A 105 -5.91 14.61 -3.35
N SER A 106 -7.11 15.21 -3.34
CA SER A 106 -7.94 15.35 -2.14
C SER A 106 -8.72 14.08 -1.79
N ASN A 107 -9.05 13.25 -2.79
CA ASN A 107 -9.72 11.96 -2.58
C ASN A 107 -9.58 11.04 -3.82
N GLY A 108 -9.60 9.73 -3.60
CA GLY A 108 -9.57 8.72 -4.67
C GLY A 108 -10.30 7.44 -4.28
N ALA A 109 -11.17 6.94 -5.16
CA ALA A 109 -11.89 5.68 -4.99
C ALA A 109 -11.63 4.75 -6.18
N TRP A 110 -11.32 3.49 -5.87
CA TRP A 110 -11.17 2.40 -6.84
C TRP A 110 -12.47 1.59 -6.91
N MET A 111 -13.03 1.41 -8.10
CA MET A 111 -14.20 0.54 -8.30
C MET A 111 -13.75 -0.90 -8.58
N MET A 112 -14.35 -1.87 -7.90
CA MET A 112 -13.95 -3.29 -7.93
C MET A 112 -14.30 -4.02 -9.25
N ASN A 113 -14.97 -3.37 -10.19
CA ASN A 113 -15.60 -3.99 -11.36
C ASN A 113 -15.17 -3.38 -12.71
N TRP A 114 -14.58 -2.18 -12.73
CA TRP A 114 -14.02 -1.54 -13.92
C TRP A 114 -12.66 -0.92 -13.54
N PRO A 115 -11.60 -0.97 -14.38
CA PRO A 115 -10.27 -0.46 -14.03
C PRO A 115 -10.23 1.08 -14.15
N CYS A 116 -11.06 1.76 -13.35
CA CYS A 116 -11.15 3.21 -13.30
C CYS A 116 -10.90 3.66 -11.86
N ALA A 117 -9.94 4.57 -11.70
CA ALA A 117 -9.76 5.35 -10.49
C ALA A 117 -10.34 6.74 -10.75
N ILE A 118 -11.32 7.16 -9.94
CA ILE A 118 -11.81 8.54 -9.97
C ILE A 118 -10.93 9.33 -8.99
N LEU A 119 -10.21 10.30 -9.52
CA LEU A 119 -9.40 11.24 -8.75
C LEU A 119 -10.11 12.59 -8.78
N SER A 120 -10.46 13.14 -7.62
CA SER A 120 -10.93 14.53 -7.53
C SER A 120 -9.74 15.45 -7.26
N PHE A 121 -9.65 16.54 -8.00
CA PHE A 121 -8.65 17.59 -7.84
C PHE A 121 -9.34 18.86 -7.33
N ASP A 122 -8.64 19.63 -6.50
CA ASP A 122 -9.08 20.97 -6.08
C ASP A 122 -8.18 22.00 -6.77
N ASP A 123 -8.73 22.69 -7.77
CA ASP A 123 -8.03 23.74 -8.54
C ASP A 123 -8.30 25.12 -7.90
N ALA A 124 -8.05 25.27 -6.60
CA ALA A 124 -8.30 26.53 -5.89
C ALA A 124 -7.14 27.55 -5.92
N LEU A 125 -6.05 27.30 -6.66
CA LEU A 125 -4.94 28.25 -6.77
C LEU A 125 -4.42 28.33 -8.22
N GLY A 126 -5.16 29.07 -9.05
CA GLY A 126 -4.66 29.74 -10.25
C GLY A 126 -4.35 31.20 -9.96
#